data_AF-A0A497M5U4-F1
#
_entry.id   AF-A0A497M5U4-F1
#
_cell.length_a   1.000
_cell.length_b   1.000
_cell.length_c   1.000
_cell.angle_alpha   90.00
_cell.angle_beta   90.00
_cell.angle_gamma   90.00
#
_symmetry.space_group_name_H-M   'P 1'
#
loop_
_entity.id
_entity.type
_entity.pdbx_description
1 polymer ?
#
loop_
_entity_poly.entity_id
_entity_poly.type
_entity_poly.pdbx_seq_one_letter_code
_entity_poly.pdbx_strand_id
1 'polypeptide(L)'
;MSEETGKFEAYSASICPECMRRVPMRIYEEDGVIYLEKTCPEHGKFEDVYWGDAELFKWFYKNWNKSKYLGSGLENPHTEIVNGCPYDCGLCPQHKTHTILGIIDVTNRCNMACPICFAYAGAANYVYEPSYEQIVDMIKLFRSNSPWPCNALQFSGGEPTLRNDLPDLIREAKKAGIEHVEVDTNGLRLAEDLEYFKSLKDAGMDTLYLQFDGLRDEIYRKLRGRGDLVKIKDRVIENSREIGLSSIVLVVTLAKGVNDGDLGSIVDYAVKNSDVVRCVNIQPISMAGRARKEDMRRLRITIPDALKLIEEQTGGRVPRKSWRPVNWPVPVAKGMEVLKGRMYPEFTMHPMCGAATFLVLEEDGSYKPITEYVDVDEFADTLWGIYYT
;
A
#
# COMPACT_ATOMS: atom_id res chain seq x y z
N MET A 1 5.22 -31.36 9.93
CA MET A 1 5.99 -30.64 8.90
C MET A 1 6.56 -31.68 7.94
N SER A 2 5.86 -31.97 6.84
CA SER A 2 6.38 -32.85 5.77
C SER A 2 6.89 -31.97 4.64
N GLU A 3 8.17 -32.11 4.33
CA GLU A 3 8.91 -31.44 3.27
C GLU A 3 8.35 -31.85 1.90
N GLU A 4 7.67 -30.95 1.20
CA GLU A 4 7.59 -31.00 -0.26
C GLU A 4 8.85 -30.33 -0.79
N THR A 5 9.86 -31.14 -1.09
CA THR A 5 11.18 -30.77 -1.64
C THR A 5 11.12 -30.36 -3.12
N GLY A 6 9.98 -29.85 -3.61
CA GLY A 6 9.83 -29.37 -4.99
C GLY A 6 10.22 -27.89 -5.11
N LYS A 7 11.02 -27.54 -6.11
CA LYS A 7 11.18 -26.13 -6.51
C LYS A 7 9.81 -25.57 -6.92
N PHE A 8 9.42 -24.41 -6.38
CA PHE A 8 8.15 -23.77 -6.75
C PHE A 8 8.13 -23.40 -8.23
N GLU A 9 7.03 -23.73 -8.92
CA GLU A 9 6.80 -23.32 -10.29
C GLU A 9 5.30 -23.12 -10.57
N ALA A 10 4.95 -22.00 -11.21
CA ALA A 10 3.59 -21.66 -11.61
C ALA A 10 3.59 -20.89 -12.94
N TYR A 11 2.45 -20.90 -13.62
CA TYR A 11 2.26 -20.26 -14.92
C TYR A 11 1.09 -19.28 -14.87
N SER A 12 1.25 -18.16 -15.57
CA SER A 12 0.24 -17.10 -15.68
C SER A 12 0.45 -16.32 -16.98
N ALA A 13 -0.17 -15.14 -17.10
CA ALA A 13 0.05 -14.22 -18.20
C ALA A 13 0.55 -12.87 -17.68
N SER A 14 1.29 -12.16 -18.52
CA SER A 14 1.80 -10.80 -18.26
C SER A 14 1.70 -9.97 -19.54
N ILE A 15 2.29 -8.77 -19.52
CA ILE A 15 2.46 -7.91 -20.68
C ILE A 15 3.92 -7.75 -21.05
N CYS A 16 4.20 -7.74 -22.36
CA CYS A 16 5.49 -7.30 -22.89
C CYS A 16 5.70 -5.83 -22.50
N PRO A 17 6.84 -5.46 -21.91
CA PRO A 17 7.09 -4.07 -21.47
C PRO A 17 7.35 -3.11 -22.64
N GLU A 18 7.42 -3.62 -23.88
CA GLU A 18 7.68 -2.81 -25.08
C GLU A 18 6.43 -2.65 -25.92
N CYS A 19 5.88 -3.74 -26.45
CA CYS A 19 4.70 -3.69 -27.31
C CYS A 19 3.36 -3.86 -26.56
N MET A 20 3.37 -4.01 -25.24
CA MET A 20 2.17 -4.16 -24.39
C MET A 20 1.28 -5.36 -24.75
N ARG A 21 1.75 -6.27 -25.61
CA ARG A 21 1.07 -7.53 -25.93
C ARG A 21 1.03 -8.44 -24.71
N ARG A 22 -0.10 -9.14 -24.51
CA ARG A 22 -0.23 -10.21 -23.54
C ARG A 22 0.68 -11.40 -23.90
N VAL A 23 1.52 -11.84 -22.97
CA VAL A 23 2.52 -12.90 -23.15
C VAL A 23 2.44 -13.93 -22.03
N PRO A 24 2.81 -15.20 -22.28
CA PRO A 24 2.91 -16.20 -21.22
C PRO A 24 3.99 -15.79 -20.21
N MET A 25 3.73 -16.11 -18.95
CA MET A 25 4.61 -15.80 -17.83
C MET A 25 4.80 -17.05 -16.97
N ARG A 26 6.04 -17.30 -16.56
CA ARG A 26 6.45 -18.36 -15.65
C ARG A 26 6.93 -17.72 -14.35
N ILE A 27 6.48 -18.24 -13.22
CA ILE A 27 6.96 -17.88 -11.89
C ILE A 27 7.70 -19.12 -11.36
N TYR A 28 8.97 -18.98 -11.00
CA TYR A 28 9.78 -20.13 -10.61
C TYR A 28 10.77 -19.80 -9.50
N GLU A 29 11.17 -20.83 -8.76
CA GLU A 29 12.18 -20.78 -7.71
C GLU A 29 13.58 -21.12 -8.25
N GLU A 30 14.55 -20.26 -7.95
CA GLU A 30 15.97 -20.50 -8.17
C GLU A 30 16.78 -19.87 -7.03
N ASP A 31 17.71 -20.65 -6.45
CA ASP A 31 18.61 -20.22 -5.37
C ASP A 31 17.90 -19.52 -4.19
N GLY A 32 16.73 -20.03 -3.79
CA GLY A 32 15.94 -19.50 -2.68
C GLY A 32 15.22 -18.18 -2.99
N VAL A 33 15.15 -17.78 -4.27
CA VAL A 33 14.48 -16.57 -4.75
C VAL A 33 13.38 -16.96 -5.75
N ILE A 34 12.27 -16.23 -5.75
CA ILE A 34 11.21 -16.39 -6.75
C ILE A 34 11.42 -15.38 -7.87
N TYR A 35 11.48 -15.87 -9.10
CA TYR A 35 11.63 -15.09 -10.31
C TYR A 35 10.34 -15.09 -11.13
N LEU A 36 10.17 -14.04 -11.92
CA LEU A 36 9.16 -13.91 -12.95
C LEU A 36 9.88 -13.86 -14.30
N GLU A 37 9.52 -14.78 -15.19
CA GLU A 37 10.01 -14.85 -16.55
C GLU A 37 8.85 -14.66 -17.52
N LYS A 38 9.05 -13.87 -18.57
CA LYS A 38 8.08 -13.68 -19.66
C LYS A 38 8.80 -13.65 -21.00
N THR A 39 8.17 -14.20 -22.03
CA THR A 39 8.77 -14.31 -23.37
C THR A 39 7.85 -13.67 -24.40
N CYS A 40 8.32 -12.60 -25.02
CA CYS A 40 7.67 -11.96 -26.16
C CYS A 40 8.27 -12.53 -27.47
N PRO A 41 7.44 -12.93 -28.44
CA PRO A 41 7.94 -13.39 -29.75
C PRO A 41 8.78 -12.35 -30.51
N GLU A 42 8.56 -11.06 -30.24
CA GLU A 42 9.24 -9.95 -30.93
C GLU A 42 10.40 -9.38 -30.12
N HIS A 43 10.22 -9.23 -28.80
CA HIS A 43 11.17 -8.54 -27.92
C HIS A 43 11.99 -9.48 -27.03
N GLY A 44 11.81 -10.80 -27.18
CA GLY A 44 12.59 -11.81 -26.47
C GLY A 44 12.16 -12.04 -25.02
N LYS A 45 13.12 -12.53 -24.22
CA LYS A 45 12.93 -12.94 -22.83
C LYS A 45 13.16 -11.76 -21.88
N PHE A 46 12.26 -11.59 -20.92
CA PHE A 46 12.42 -10.70 -19.77
C PHE A 46 12.35 -11.51 -18.49
N GLU A 47 13.19 -11.17 -17.53
CA GLU A 47 13.24 -11.85 -16.25
C GLU A 47 13.48 -10.85 -15.13
N ASP A 48 12.79 -11.01 -14.01
CA ASP A 48 12.88 -10.11 -12.87
C ASP A 48 12.63 -10.85 -11.54
N VAL A 49 13.15 -10.31 -10.44
CA VAL A 49 13.05 -10.90 -9.10
C VAL A 49 11.66 -10.62 -8.54
N TYR A 50 10.76 -11.60 -8.49
CA TYR A 50 9.42 -11.37 -7.95
C TYR A 50 9.42 -11.23 -6.42
N TRP A 51 10.11 -12.14 -5.72
CA TRP A 51 10.10 -12.22 -4.27
C TRP A 51 11.44 -12.79 -3.75
N GLY A 52 12.11 -12.06 -2.86
CA GLY A 52 13.49 -12.35 -2.42
C GLY A 52 13.68 -13.56 -1.50
N ASP A 53 12.61 -14.20 -1.02
CA ASP A 53 12.63 -15.31 -0.05
C ASP A 53 11.60 -16.39 -0.44
N ALA A 54 12.07 -17.47 -1.08
CA ALA A 54 11.21 -18.54 -1.59
C ALA A 54 10.46 -19.31 -0.48
N GLU A 55 11.04 -19.46 0.70
CA GLU A 55 10.39 -20.13 1.82
C GLU A 55 9.19 -19.29 2.32
N LEU A 56 9.41 -17.98 2.53
CA LEU A 56 8.31 -17.09 2.90
C LEU A 56 7.24 -17.03 1.82
N PHE A 57 7.65 -17.00 0.55
CA PHE A 57 6.71 -17.04 -0.58
C PHE A 57 5.85 -18.31 -0.55
N LYS A 58 6.47 -19.50 -0.45
CA LYS A 58 5.73 -20.77 -0.42
C LYS A 58 4.77 -20.81 0.78
N TRP A 59 5.18 -20.27 1.92
CA TRP A 59 4.33 -20.17 3.10
C TRP A 59 3.14 -19.22 2.88
N PHE A 60 3.34 -18.02 2.33
CA PHE A 60 2.25 -17.08 1.98
C PHE A 60 1.29 -17.72 0.96
N TYR A 61 1.85 -18.32 -0.09
CA TYR A 61 1.10 -18.94 -1.18
C TYR A 61 0.24 -20.10 -0.68
N LYS A 62 0.83 -21.06 0.04
CA LYS A 62 0.15 -22.26 0.52
C LYS A 62 -1.00 -21.95 1.48
N ASN A 63 -0.85 -20.92 2.31
CA ASN A 63 -1.80 -20.64 3.39
C ASN A 63 -2.89 -19.63 3.01
N TRP A 64 -2.57 -18.62 2.17
CA TRP A 64 -3.48 -17.52 1.83
C TRP A 64 -3.81 -17.38 0.33
N ASN A 65 -3.27 -18.21 -0.56
CA ASN A 65 -3.69 -18.26 -1.96
C ASN A 65 -4.66 -19.42 -2.21
N LYS A 66 -5.82 -19.40 -1.56
CA LYS A 66 -6.87 -20.43 -1.68
C LYS A 66 -8.15 -19.81 -2.22
N SER A 67 -9.03 -20.63 -2.81
CA SER A 67 -10.32 -20.19 -3.35
C SER A 67 -11.19 -19.45 -2.33
N LYS A 68 -11.11 -19.82 -1.04
CA LYS A 68 -11.81 -19.12 0.05
C LYS A 68 -11.40 -17.66 0.25
N TYR A 69 -10.24 -17.25 -0.26
CA TYR A 69 -9.77 -15.86 -0.24
C TYR A 69 -10.12 -15.08 -1.52
N LEU A 70 -10.84 -15.69 -2.47
CA LEU A 70 -11.35 -14.97 -3.63
C LEU A 70 -12.61 -14.21 -3.24
N GLY A 71 -12.65 -12.92 -3.55
CA GLY A 71 -13.81 -12.10 -3.25
C GLY A 71 -14.96 -12.30 -4.23
N SER A 72 -16.12 -11.74 -3.85
CA SER A 72 -17.36 -11.81 -4.60
C SER A 72 -17.37 -10.97 -5.89
N GLY A 73 -16.47 -10.00 -6.00
CA GLY A 73 -16.39 -9.06 -7.11
C GLY A 73 -17.40 -7.91 -7.00
N LEU A 74 -17.84 -7.40 -8.15
CA LEU A 74 -18.77 -6.27 -8.25
C LEU A 74 -20.07 -6.75 -8.89
N GLU A 75 -21.19 -6.30 -8.36
CA GLU A 75 -22.52 -6.53 -8.94
C GLU A 75 -22.83 -5.56 -10.08
N ASN A 76 -22.23 -4.37 -10.04
CA ASN A 76 -22.39 -3.31 -11.03
C ASN A 76 -21.04 -2.83 -11.60
N PRO A 77 -20.31 -3.70 -12.33
CA PRO A 77 -19.07 -3.30 -12.98
C PRO A 77 -19.30 -2.14 -13.97
N HIS A 78 -18.30 -1.27 -14.12
CA HIS A 78 -18.41 -0.06 -14.96
C HIS A 78 -17.96 -0.30 -16.41
N THR A 79 -17.38 -1.46 -16.70
CA THR A 79 -16.95 -1.86 -18.04
C THR A 79 -17.39 -3.29 -18.34
N GLU A 80 -17.42 -3.65 -19.62
CA GLU A 80 -17.71 -5.00 -20.09
C GLU A 80 -16.42 -5.78 -20.42
N ILE A 81 -16.51 -7.11 -20.55
CA ILE A 81 -15.40 -7.94 -21.04
C ILE A 81 -15.59 -8.15 -22.54
N VAL A 82 -14.78 -7.48 -23.35
CA VAL A 82 -14.82 -7.53 -24.82
C VAL A 82 -13.57 -8.22 -25.37
N ASN A 83 -12.37 -7.77 -24.99
CA ASN A 83 -11.06 -8.23 -25.45
C ASN A 83 -10.25 -9.00 -24.38
N GLY A 84 -10.75 -9.06 -23.14
CA GLY A 84 -10.12 -9.66 -21.96
C GLY A 84 -9.07 -8.76 -21.29
N CYS A 85 -8.69 -9.09 -20.05
CA CYS A 85 -7.58 -8.44 -19.35
C CYS A 85 -6.25 -8.58 -20.11
N PRO A 86 -5.48 -7.48 -20.31
CA PRO A 86 -5.66 -6.13 -19.74
C PRO A 86 -6.35 -5.11 -20.68
N TYR A 87 -6.91 -5.54 -21.81
CA TYR A 87 -7.43 -4.65 -22.86
C TYR A 87 -8.77 -4.00 -22.51
N ASP A 88 -9.56 -4.60 -21.61
CA ASP A 88 -10.82 -4.03 -21.10
C ASP A 88 -10.69 -3.46 -19.68
N CYS A 89 -9.51 -2.91 -19.35
CA CYS A 89 -9.19 -2.48 -17.98
C CYS A 89 -10.14 -1.35 -17.50
N GLY A 90 -10.57 -1.46 -16.25
CA GLY A 90 -11.59 -0.65 -15.57
C GLY A 90 -12.13 -1.43 -14.36
N LEU A 91 -13.19 -0.98 -13.70
CA LEU A 91 -13.92 -1.80 -12.71
C LEU A 91 -14.76 -2.88 -13.45
N CYS A 92 -14.10 -3.82 -14.12
CA CYS A 92 -14.73 -4.84 -14.96
C CYS A 92 -15.15 -6.11 -14.17
N PRO A 93 -15.98 -7.01 -14.73
CA PRO A 93 -16.45 -8.22 -14.04
C PRO A 93 -15.35 -9.22 -13.67
N GLN A 94 -14.13 -9.06 -14.19
CA GLN A 94 -12.97 -9.89 -13.80
C GLN A 94 -12.40 -9.49 -12.43
N HIS A 95 -12.70 -8.28 -11.92
CA HIS A 95 -12.30 -7.86 -10.58
C HIS A 95 -13.10 -8.63 -9.52
N LYS A 96 -12.38 -9.34 -8.65
CA LYS A 96 -12.96 -10.11 -7.53
C LYS A 96 -12.91 -9.39 -6.20
N THR A 97 -12.16 -8.30 -6.11
CA THR A 97 -12.10 -7.41 -4.95
C THR A 97 -12.87 -6.14 -5.29
N HIS A 98 -13.81 -5.76 -4.43
CA HIS A 98 -14.48 -4.45 -4.53
C HIS A 98 -13.53 -3.31 -4.16
N THR A 99 -13.87 -2.06 -4.44
CA THR A 99 -13.03 -0.92 -4.04
C THR A 99 -13.02 -0.75 -2.53
N ILE A 100 -11.88 -1.06 -1.90
CA ILE A 100 -11.70 -0.94 -0.45
C ILE A 100 -11.28 0.49 -0.09
N LEU A 101 -10.29 1.02 -0.81
CA LEU A 101 -9.82 2.39 -0.71
C LEU A 101 -9.90 3.02 -2.11
N GLY A 102 -10.75 4.04 -2.26
CA GLY A 102 -10.76 4.87 -3.46
C GLY A 102 -9.64 5.88 -3.40
N ILE A 103 -8.94 6.12 -4.50
CA ILE A 103 -7.90 7.16 -4.60
C ILE A 103 -8.32 8.15 -5.68
N ILE A 104 -8.33 9.44 -5.36
CA ILE A 104 -8.58 10.51 -6.32
C ILE A 104 -7.36 11.41 -6.38
N ASP A 105 -6.73 11.48 -7.54
CA ASP A 105 -5.74 12.50 -7.84
C ASP A 105 -6.45 13.83 -8.07
N VAL A 106 -6.31 14.78 -7.15
CA VAL A 106 -7.05 16.06 -7.23
C VAL A 106 -6.32 17.12 -8.06
N THR A 107 -5.04 16.88 -8.35
CA THR A 107 -4.16 17.70 -9.18
C THR A 107 -2.89 16.91 -9.49
N ASN A 108 -2.24 17.12 -10.63
CA ASN A 108 -0.88 16.66 -10.87
C ASN A 108 0.18 17.75 -10.57
N ARG A 109 -0.22 18.92 -10.06
CA ARG A 109 0.72 19.96 -9.62
C ARG A 109 1.38 19.55 -8.31
N CYS A 110 2.67 19.83 -8.17
CA CYS A 110 3.42 19.58 -6.95
C CYS A 110 4.38 20.74 -6.66
N ASN A 111 4.62 21.05 -5.39
CA ASN A 111 5.63 22.01 -4.93
C ASN A 111 7.01 21.34 -4.66
N MET A 112 7.20 20.13 -5.19
CA MET A 112 8.48 19.40 -5.22
C MET A 112 8.71 18.78 -6.61
N ALA A 113 9.98 18.48 -6.92
CA ALA A 113 10.40 17.85 -8.17
C ALA A 113 11.24 16.59 -7.89
N CYS A 114 10.61 15.59 -7.26
CA CYS A 114 11.31 14.40 -6.76
C CYS A 114 11.88 13.54 -7.91
N PRO A 115 13.17 13.16 -7.87
CA PRO A 115 13.80 12.31 -8.89
C PRO A 115 13.13 10.95 -9.11
N ILE A 116 12.53 10.38 -8.06
CA ILE A 116 11.93 9.04 -8.07
C ILE A 116 10.39 9.05 -8.22
N CYS A 117 9.77 10.22 -8.45
CA CYS A 117 8.32 10.30 -8.54
C CYS A 117 7.82 9.79 -9.90
N PHE A 118 7.02 8.73 -9.88
CA PHE A 118 6.39 8.18 -11.09
C PHE A 118 5.36 9.14 -11.69
N ALA A 119 4.68 9.94 -10.86
CA ALA A 119 3.73 10.94 -11.31
C ALA A 119 4.41 12.13 -12.00
N TYR A 120 5.75 12.21 -11.92
CA TYR A 120 6.65 13.23 -12.47
C TYR A 120 5.92 14.51 -12.89
N ALA A 121 5.37 15.20 -11.88
CA ALA A 121 4.56 16.41 -12.03
C ALA A 121 5.23 17.50 -12.89
N GLY A 122 6.56 17.49 -12.99
CA GLY A 122 7.36 18.44 -13.76
C GLY A 122 7.65 18.07 -15.23
N ALA A 123 7.26 16.89 -15.72
CA ALA A 123 7.48 16.45 -17.12
C ALA A 123 6.20 15.96 -17.80
N ALA A 124 5.09 15.88 -17.09
CA ALA A 124 3.80 15.80 -17.75
C ALA A 124 3.62 17.07 -18.60
N ASN A 125 3.58 16.92 -19.92
CA ASN A 125 3.33 18.03 -20.85
C ASN A 125 1.88 18.56 -20.78
N TYR A 126 1.12 18.20 -19.76
CA TYR A 126 -0.26 18.60 -19.53
C TYR A 126 -0.53 18.77 -18.02
N VAL A 127 -1.45 19.66 -17.70
CA VAL A 127 -1.97 19.84 -16.34
C VAL A 127 -3.24 18.99 -16.21
N TYR A 128 -3.25 18.11 -15.22
CA TYR A 128 -4.43 17.38 -14.78
C TYR A 128 -4.88 18.00 -13.46
N GLU A 129 -6.05 18.63 -13.47
CA GLU A 129 -6.61 19.30 -12.29
C GLU A 129 -8.14 19.30 -12.45
N PRO A 130 -8.82 18.21 -12.05
CA PRO A 130 -10.26 18.11 -12.18
C PRO A 130 -10.97 19.23 -11.41
N SER A 131 -12.12 19.67 -11.94
CA SER A 131 -12.98 20.65 -11.27
C SER A 131 -13.54 20.08 -9.96
N TYR A 132 -14.03 20.97 -9.10
CA TYR A 132 -14.69 20.58 -7.86
C TYR A 132 -15.83 19.58 -8.13
N GLU A 133 -16.68 19.89 -9.11
CA GLU A 133 -17.82 19.05 -9.51
C GLU A 133 -17.39 17.68 -10.02
N GLN A 134 -16.31 17.62 -10.82
CA GLN A 134 -15.77 16.36 -11.31
C GLN A 134 -15.28 15.46 -10.17
N ILE A 135 -14.60 16.04 -9.18
CA ILE A 135 -14.15 15.29 -7.99
C ILE A 135 -15.36 14.80 -7.19
N VAL A 136 -16.38 15.65 -7.00
CA VAL A 136 -17.62 15.26 -6.32
C VAL A 136 -18.32 14.10 -7.05
N ASP A 137 -18.33 14.09 -8.38
CA ASP A 137 -18.90 13.00 -9.16
C ASP A 137 -18.06 11.71 -9.07
N MET A 138 -16.73 11.81 -8.97
CA MET A 138 -15.86 10.66 -8.67
C MET A 138 -16.13 10.08 -7.26
N ILE A 139 -16.39 10.93 -6.27
CA ILE A 139 -16.78 10.49 -4.92
C ILE A 139 -18.10 9.71 -4.99
N LYS A 140 -19.11 10.24 -5.70
CA LYS A 140 -20.39 9.55 -5.91
C LYS A 140 -20.21 8.22 -6.64
N LEU A 141 -19.29 8.16 -7.61
CA LEU A 141 -18.96 6.94 -8.33
C LEU A 141 -18.48 5.85 -7.37
N PHE A 142 -17.54 6.15 -6.48
CA PHE A 142 -17.06 5.18 -5.47
C PHE A 142 -18.17 4.70 -4.53
N ARG A 143 -19.08 5.59 -4.13
CA ARG A 143 -20.25 5.26 -3.30
C ARG A 143 -21.32 4.47 -4.04
N SER A 144 -21.32 4.50 -5.38
CA SER A 144 -22.26 3.74 -6.21
C SER A 144 -21.89 2.27 -6.38
N ASN A 145 -20.68 1.86 -6.01
CA ASN A 145 -20.23 0.46 -6.11
C ASN A 145 -21.12 -0.48 -5.28
N SER A 146 -21.42 -1.65 -5.83
CA SER A 146 -22.20 -2.74 -5.23
C SER A 146 -21.43 -4.05 -5.35
N PRO A 147 -21.47 -4.95 -4.35
CA PRO A 147 -22.29 -4.90 -3.11
C PRO A 147 -21.71 -4.01 -2.00
N TRP A 148 -20.46 -3.54 -2.17
CA TRP A 148 -19.79 -2.69 -1.19
C TRP A 148 -19.64 -1.25 -1.70
N PRO A 149 -20.42 -0.31 -1.15
CA PRO A 149 -20.19 1.12 -1.31
C PRO A 149 -18.86 1.48 -0.65
N CYS A 150 -17.86 1.88 -1.43
CA CYS A 150 -16.52 2.19 -0.94
C CYS A 150 -16.58 3.22 0.19
N ASN A 151 -16.10 2.89 1.39
CA ASN A 151 -16.25 3.71 2.60
C ASN A 151 -14.97 4.44 3.01
N ALA A 152 -13.86 4.21 2.30
CA ALA A 152 -12.59 4.87 2.51
C ALA A 152 -12.12 5.57 1.23
N LEU A 153 -11.67 6.82 1.36
CA LEU A 153 -11.20 7.65 0.26
C LEU A 153 -9.85 8.28 0.63
N GLN A 154 -8.93 8.29 -0.31
CA GLN A 154 -7.65 9.00 -0.21
C GLN A 154 -7.59 10.09 -1.29
N PHE A 155 -7.36 11.33 -0.88
CA PHE A 155 -7.05 12.42 -1.79
C PHE A 155 -5.54 12.45 -2.04
N SER A 156 -5.13 12.28 -3.31
CA SER A 156 -3.75 12.16 -3.75
C SER A 156 -3.46 13.01 -5.00
N GLY A 157 -2.39 12.70 -5.74
CA GLY A 157 -1.98 13.33 -6.99
C GLY A 157 -0.54 13.80 -6.96
N GLY A 158 -0.31 15.08 -7.29
CA GLY A 158 0.96 15.77 -7.07
C GLY A 158 1.11 16.14 -5.59
N GLU A 159 0.61 17.32 -5.21
CA GLU A 159 0.48 17.71 -3.81
C GLU A 159 -0.96 18.22 -3.55
N PRO A 160 -1.84 17.39 -2.97
CA PRO A 160 -3.23 17.74 -2.69
C PRO A 160 -3.39 19.05 -1.92
N THR A 161 -2.49 19.31 -0.96
CA THR A 161 -2.58 20.49 -0.09
C THR A 161 -2.33 21.82 -0.82
N LEU A 162 -1.98 21.80 -2.11
CA LEU A 162 -1.97 23.02 -2.94
C LEU A 162 -3.39 23.53 -3.23
N ARG A 163 -4.41 22.68 -3.11
CA ARG A 163 -5.81 23.05 -3.31
C ARG A 163 -6.40 23.73 -2.08
N ASN A 164 -6.84 24.97 -2.22
CA ASN A 164 -7.51 25.70 -1.14
C ASN A 164 -8.92 25.18 -0.84
N ASP A 165 -9.56 24.53 -1.80
CA ASP A 165 -10.90 23.93 -1.69
C ASP A 165 -10.87 22.46 -1.20
N LEU A 166 -9.69 21.90 -0.87
CA LEU A 166 -9.57 20.54 -0.36
C LEU A 166 -10.42 20.28 0.91
N PRO A 167 -10.51 21.19 1.90
CA PRO A 167 -11.43 21.02 3.03
C PRO A 167 -12.89 20.85 2.60
N ASP A 168 -13.34 21.52 1.54
CA ASP A 168 -14.70 21.38 1.04
C ASP A 168 -14.92 20.02 0.37
N LEU A 169 -13.95 19.54 -0.40
CA LEU A 169 -13.97 18.19 -0.99
C LEU A 169 -14.02 17.08 0.07
N ILE A 170 -13.30 17.25 1.19
CA ILE A 170 -13.36 16.35 2.34
C ILE A 170 -14.78 16.33 2.92
N ARG A 171 -15.43 17.49 3.06
CA ARG A 171 -16.82 17.57 3.53
C ARG A 171 -17.77 16.87 2.56
N GLU A 172 -17.57 17.00 1.24
CA GLU A 172 -18.38 16.28 0.25
C GLU A 172 -18.20 14.76 0.36
N ALA A 173 -16.97 14.28 0.58
CA ALA A 173 -16.71 12.86 0.84
C ALA A 173 -17.49 12.37 2.07
N LYS A 174 -17.41 13.10 3.19
CA LYS A 174 -18.16 12.78 4.42
C LYS A 174 -19.67 12.80 4.20
N LYS A 175 -20.20 13.82 3.51
CA LYS A 175 -21.64 13.90 3.17
C LYS A 175 -22.10 12.73 2.30
N ALA A 176 -21.25 12.24 1.41
CA ALA A 176 -21.54 11.09 0.54
C ALA A 176 -21.48 9.74 1.29
N GLY A 177 -21.12 9.73 2.57
CA GLY A 177 -21.03 8.52 3.40
C GLY A 177 -19.68 7.81 3.32
N ILE A 178 -18.61 8.50 2.91
CA ILE A 178 -17.25 8.04 3.17
C ILE A 178 -16.97 8.20 4.67
N GLU A 179 -16.63 7.09 5.32
CA GLU A 179 -16.37 7.08 6.77
C GLU A 179 -14.91 7.41 7.07
N HIS A 180 -13.97 7.01 6.20
CA HIS A 180 -12.54 7.25 6.37
C HIS A 180 -11.97 8.08 5.23
N VAL A 181 -11.44 9.26 5.52
CA VAL A 181 -10.81 10.16 4.55
C VAL A 181 -9.34 10.33 4.90
N GLU A 182 -8.49 9.95 3.95
CA GLU A 182 -7.05 10.14 3.99
C GLU A 182 -6.62 11.29 3.06
N VAL A 183 -5.58 12.03 3.46
CA VAL A 183 -4.95 13.04 2.60
C VAL A 183 -3.47 12.72 2.48
N ASP A 184 -3.02 12.47 1.25
CA ASP A 184 -1.61 12.34 0.91
C ASP A 184 -0.95 13.71 0.93
N THR A 185 0.24 13.79 1.51
CA THR A 185 1.00 15.04 1.47
C THR A 185 2.49 14.82 1.67
N ASN A 186 3.27 15.74 1.10
CA ASN A 186 4.65 15.96 1.50
C ASN A 186 4.81 16.80 2.77
N GLY A 187 3.72 17.37 3.31
CA GLY A 187 3.70 18.05 4.60
C GLY A 187 4.29 19.46 4.62
N LEU A 188 4.79 20.00 3.50
CA LEU A 188 5.39 21.34 3.46
C LEU A 188 4.40 22.42 3.91
N ARG A 189 3.20 22.45 3.31
CA ARG A 189 2.16 23.41 3.70
C ARG A 189 1.72 23.19 5.13
N LEU A 190 1.53 21.94 5.55
CA LEU A 190 1.02 21.61 6.88
C LEU A 190 2.01 21.94 8.00
N ALA A 191 3.31 22.04 7.69
CA ALA A 191 4.31 22.51 8.63
C ALA A 191 4.25 24.03 8.87
N GLU A 192 3.83 24.81 7.87
CA GLU A 192 3.88 26.29 7.89
C GLU A 192 2.51 26.94 8.12
N ASP A 193 1.43 26.27 7.73
CA ASP A 193 0.04 26.78 7.74
C ASP A 193 -0.83 25.89 8.63
N LEU A 194 -0.74 26.13 9.95
CA LEU A 194 -1.47 25.38 10.97
C LEU A 194 -2.99 25.53 10.82
N GLU A 195 -3.47 26.71 10.42
CA GLU A 195 -4.90 26.97 10.23
C GLU A 195 -5.47 26.16 9.05
N TYR A 196 -4.74 26.09 7.94
CA TYR A 196 -5.14 25.19 6.85
C TYR A 196 -5.11 23.73 7.29
N PHE A 197 -4.08 23.28 8.01
CA PHE A 197 -4.03 21.90 8.50
C PHE A 197 -5.21 21.58 9.43
N LYS A 198 -5.52 22.50 10.35
CA LYS A 198 -6.71 22.42 11.20
C LYS A 198 -8.00 22.37 10.38
N SER A 199 -8.11 23.15 9.30
CA SER A 199 -9.29 23.14 8.44
C SER A 199 -9.54 21.79 7.75
N LEU A 200 -8.47 21.03 7.41
CA LEU A 200 -8.60 19.66 6.89
C LEU A 200 -9.17 18.73 7.96
N LYS A 201 -8.64 18.79 9.18
CA LYS A 201 -9.14 18.00 10.32
C LYS A 201 -10.60 18.35 10.63
N ASP A 202 -10.94 19.63 10.71
CA ASP A 202 -12.29 20.11 11.02
C ASP A 202 -13.30 19.79 9.90
N ALA A 203 -12.82 19.66 8.65
CA ALA A 203 -13.62 19.14 7.54
C ALA A 203 -13.93 17.64 7.65
N GLY A 204 -13.19 16.90 8.48
CA GLY A 204 -13.37 15.47 8.69
C GLY A 204 -12.26 14.60 8.15
N MET A 205 -11.07 15.13 7.82
CA MET A 205 -9.92 14.27 7.53
C MET A 205 -9.62 13.37 8.74
N ASP A 206 -9.59 12.06 8.53
CA ASP A 206 -9.34 11.09 9.60
C ASP A 206 -7.86 10.79 9.75
N THR A 207 -7.15 10.65 8.64
CA THR A 207 -5.74 10.23 8.62
C THR A 207 -4.91 11.08 7.68
N LEU A 208 -3.73 11.49 8.14
CA LEU A 208 -2.72 12.08 7.27
C LEU A 208 -1.80 10.98 6.72
N TYR A 209 -1.69 10.88 5.40
CA TYR A 209 -0.80 9.94 4.73
C TYR A 209 0.48 10.67 4.34
N LEU A 210 1.43 10.73 5.28
CA LEU A 210 2.58 11.62 5.25
C LEU A 210 3.79 10.95 4.63
N GLN A 211 4.30 11.51 3.53
CA GLN A 211 5.60 11.11 2.97
C GLN A 211 6.70 11.20 4.04
N PHE A 212 7.40 10.10 4.32
CA PHE A 212 8.42 10.01 5.37
C PHE A 212 9.47 8.95 5.01
N ASP A 213 10.64 9.35 4.49
CA ASP A 213 11.63 8.37 3.98
C ASP A 213 12.71 7.97 5.00
N GLY A 214 12.81 8.67 6.13
CA GLY A 214 13.81 8.39 7.16
C GLY A 214 14.13 9.62 8.00
N LEU A 215 15.21 9.52 8.78
CA LEU A 215 15.56 10.53 9.80
C LEU A 215 16.78 11.38 9.42
N ARG A 216 17.30 11.22 8.19
CA ARG A 216 18.56 11.83 7.75
C ARG A 216 18.36 12.58 6.45
N ASP A 217 18.92 13.79 6.38
CA ASP A 217 18.71 14.72 5.26
C ASP A 217 19.17 14.17 3.90
N GLU A 218 20.24 13.38 3.90
CA GLU A 218 20.78 12.77 2.68
C GLU A 218 19.80 11.83 1.96
N ILE A 219 18.90 11.19 2.71
CA ILE A 219 17.85 10.32 2.15
C ILE A 219 16.93 11.17 1.27
N TYR A 220 16.47 12.30 1.81
CA TYR A 220 15.56 13.22 1.13
C TYR A 220 16.24 13.92 -0.04
N ARG A 221 17.52 14.28 0.06
CA ARG A 221 18.28 14.80 -1.10
C ARG A 221 18.31 13.80 -2.24
N LYS A 222 18.51 12.52 -1.96
CA LYS A 222 18.56 11.46 -2.99
C LYS A 222 17.17 11.14 -3.56
N LEU A 223 16.16 10.96 -2.72
CA LEU A 223 14.84 10.49 -3.14
C LEU A 223 13.90 11.63 -3.57
N ARG A 224 13.99 12.79 -2.92
CA ARG A 224 13.07 13.92 -3.13
C ARG A 224 13.73 15.11 -3.81
N GLY A 225 15.06 15.10 -3.98
CA GLY A 225 15.79 16.22 -4.56
C GLY A 225 15.78 17.48 -3.68
N ARG A 226 15.40 17.34 -2.40
CA ARG A 226 15.24 18.45 -1.46
C ARG A 226 15.76 18.05 -0.07
N GLY A 227 16.51 18.96 0.55
CA GLY A 227 16.92 18.84 1.96
C GLY A 227 15.94 19.51 2.92
N ASP A 228 16.29 19.49 4.21
CA ASP A 228 15.55 20.00 5.37
C ASP A 228 14.17 19.36 5.61
N LEU A 229 13.84 18.29 4.89
CA LEU A 229 12.54 17.64 5.02
C LEU A 229 12.34 16.92 6.36
N VAL A 230 13.40 16.48 7.04
CA VAL A 230 13.31 15.90 8.39
C VAL A 230 12.63 16.89 9.36
N LYS A 231 13.11 18.13 9.40
CA LYS A 231 12.55 19.18 10.27
C LYS A 231 11.09 19.50 9.92
N ILE A 232 10.74 19.42 8.63
CA ILE A 232 9.36 19.57 8.16
C ILE A 232 8.49 18.44 8.71
N LYS A 233 8.96 17.18 8.67
CA LYS A 233 8.19 16.05 9.23
C LYS A 233 8.01 16.19 10.74
N ASP A 234 9.05 16.57 11.47
CA ASP A 234 8.96 16.84 12.90
C ASP A 234 7.92 17.94 13.19
N ARG A 235 7.94 19.04 12.40
CA ARG A 235 6.96 20.12 12.54
C ARG A 235 5.53 19.64 12.26
N VAL A 236 5.31 18.82 11.24
CA VAL A 236 3.98 18.26 10.95
C VAL A 236 3.49 17.38 12.11
N ILE A 237 4.38 16.60 12.72
CA ILE A 237 4.07 15.77 13.89
C ILE A 237 3.65 16.63 15.07
N GLU A 238 4.37 17.70 15.38
CA GLU A 238 3.98 18.63 16.45
C GLU A 238 2.67 19.37 16.13
N ASN A 239 2.51 19.87 14.90
CA ASN A 239 1.29 20.54 14.47
C ASN A 239 0.07 19.58 14.56
N SER A 240 0.28 18.28 14.28
CA SER A 240 -0.78 17.27 14.41
C SER A 240 -1.24 17.12 15.86
N ARG A 241 -0.31 17.13 16.82
CA ARG A 241 -0.64 17.15 18.25
C ARG A 241 -1.43 18.40 18.62
N GLU A 242 -1.00 19.56 18.14
CA GLU A 242 -1.62 20.85 18.45
C GLU A 242 -3.08 20.93 17.97
N ILE A 243 -3.37 20.41 16.77
CA ILE A 243 -4.75 20.38 16.25
C ILE A 243 -5.56 19.18 16.77
N GLY A 244 -4.94 18.27 17.51
CA GLY A 244 -5.54 17.03 18.03
C GLY A 244 -5.79 15.96 16.98
N LEU A 245 -5.01 15.94 15.89
CA LEU A 245 -5.00 14.82 14.94
C LEU A 245 -4.16 13.68 15.52
N SER A 246 -4.75 12.50 15.64
CA SER A 246 -4.09 11.33 16.27
C SER A 246 -3.87 10.15 15.31
N SER A 247 -4.00 10.38 14.01
CA SER A 247 -3.81 9.34 12.98
C SER A 247 -2.94 9.85 11.84
N ILE A 248 -1.70 9.40 11.82
CA ILE A 248 -0.73 9.62 10.76
C ILE A 248 -0.20 8.25 10.31
N VAL A 249 -0.15 8.05 8.99
CA VAL A 249 0.63 6.99 8.35
C VAL A 249 1.93 7.59 7.86
N LEU A 250 3.07 7.07 8.33
CA LEU A 250 4.39 7.41 7.79
C LEU A 250 4.66 6.56 6.54
N VAL A 251 4.82 7.22 5.41
CA VAL A 251 4.91 6.57 4.09
C VAL A 251 6.36 6.59 3.63
N VAL A 252 7.02 5.44 3.76
CA VAL A 252 8.43 5.26 3.47
C VAL A 252 8.59 4.77 2.04
N THR A 253 9.16 5.59 1.16
CA THR A 253 9.66 5.06 -0.11
C THR A 253 11.03 4.42 0.12
N LEU A 254 11.08 3.09 0.04
CA LEU A 254 12.25 2.30 0.39
C LEU A 254 13.12 2.04 -0.84
N ALA A 255 14.38 2.48 -0.78
CA ALA A 255 15.37 2.32 -1.84
C ALA A 255 16.65 1.69 -1.28
N LYS A 256 17.10 0.63 -1.97
CA LYS A 256 18.30 -0.11 -1.59
C LYS A 256 19.56 0.75 -1.66
N GLY A 257 20.41 0.68 -0.64
CA GLY A 257 21.60 1.51 -0.48
C GLY A 257 21.32 2.99 -0.19
N VAL A 258 20.07 3.37 0.10
CA VAL A 258 19.69 4.75 0.42
C VAL A 258 19.14 4.84 1.85
N ASN A 259 18.04 4.14 2.13
CA ASN A 259 17.36 4.14 3.43
C ASN A 259 16.97 2.73 3.92
N ASP A 260 17.48 1.68 3.27
CA ASP A 260 17.31 0.29 3.69
C ASP A 260 18.02 -0.05 5.00
N GLY A 261 19.01 0.75 5.41
CA GLY A 261 19.65 0.69 6.73
C GLY A 261 18.92 1.44 7.85
N ASP A 262 17.80 2.12 7.56
CA ASP A 262 17.13 3.03 8.51
C ASP A 262 15.77 2.48 9.03
N LEU A 263 15.31 1.31 8.56
CA LEU A 263 13.99 0.74 8.87
C LEU A 263 13.74 0.58 10.38
N GLY A 264 14.72 0.09 11.15
CA GLY A 264 14.58 -0.03 12.61
C GLY A 264 14.39 1.33 13.30
N SER A 265 15.15 2.34 12.86
CA SER A 265 15.03 3.70 13.40
C SER A 265 13.70 4.37 13.05
N ILE A 266 13.13 4.04 11.88
CA ILE A 266 11.80 4.50 11.49
C ILE A 266 10.72 3.85 12.36
N VAL A 267 10.84 2.55 12.65
CA VAL A 267 9.94 1.86 13.60
C VAL A 267 10.03 2.51 14.98
N ASP A 268 11.23 2.71 15.51
CA ASP A 268 11.42 3.33 16.83
C ASP A 268 10.90 4.79 16.85
N TYR A 269 11.04 5.54 15.75
CA TYR A 269 10.43 6.87 15.61
C TYR A 269 8.90 6.81 15.64
N ALA A 270 8.28 5.85 14.95
CA ALA A 270 6.83 5.68 14.97
C ALA A 270 6.32 5.31 16.37
N VAL A 271 7.02 4.42 17.08
CA VAL A 271 6.73 4.05 18.47
C VAL A 271 6.82 5.25 19.39
N LYS A 272 7.89 6.04 19.27
CA LYS A 272 8.07 7.27 20.08
C LYS A 272 6.94 8.29 19.87
N ASN A 273 6.36 8.33 18.68
CA ASN A 273 5.31 9.27 18.31
C ASN A 273 3.93 8.59 18.17
N SER A 274 3.70 7.48 18.89
CA SER A 274 2.48 6.66 18.77
C SER A 274 1.19 7.37 19.21
N ASP A 275 1.32 8.53 19.87
CA ASP A 275 0.21 9.40 20.21
C ASP A 275 -0.46 10.00 18.96
N VAL A 276 0.30 10.16 17.87
CA VAL A 276 -0.21 10.66 16.57
C VAL A 276 0.06 9.73 15.39
N VAL A 277 1.11 8.92 15.43
CA VAL A 277 1.46 7.95 14.38
C VAL A 277 0.77 6.62 14.67
N ARG A 278 0.06 6.08 13.66
CA ARG A 278 -0.67 4.81 13.77
C ARG A 278 -0.14 3.71 12.85
N CYS A 279 0.59 4.07 11.82
CA CYS A 279 1.09 3.11 10.84
C CYS A 279 2.41 3.60 10.21
N VAL A 280 3.27 2.65 9.86
CA VAL A 280 4.40 2.87 8.95
C VAL A 280 4.12 2.04 7.70
N ASN A 281 3.83 2.69 6.59
CA ASN A 281 3.65 2.02 5.31
C ASN A 281 4.94 2.09 4.50
N ILE A 282 5.57 0.93 4.28
CA ILE A 282 6.87 0.83 3.61
C ILE A 282 6.65 0.33 2.18
N GLN A 283 7.04 1.15 1.21
CA GLN A 283 6.83 0.92 -0.21
C GLN A 283 8.18 0.82 -0.92
N PRO A 284 8.68 -0.41 -1.20
CA PRO A 284 9.87 -0.61 -2.01
C PRO A 284 9.73 -0.01 -3.41
N ILE A 285 10.75 0.73 -3.86
CA ILE A 285 10.77 1.25 -5.22
C ILE A 285 10.76 0.09 -6.24
N SER A 286 9.93 0.23 -7.26
CA SER A 286 9.95 -0.67 -8.41
C SER A 286 10.79 -0.05 -9.51
N MET A 287 11.71 -0.83 -10.08
CA MET A 287 12.50 -0.39 -11.22
C MET A 287 11.78 -0.77 -12.52
N ALA A 288 11.74 0.16 -13.47
CA ALA A 288 11.31 -0.11 -14.84
C ALA A 288 12.54 -0.06 -15.76
N GLY A 289 12.78 -1.08 -16.58
CA GLY A 289 13.92 -1.11 -17.50
C GLY A 289 14.30 -2.51 -18.02
N ARG A 290 15.43 -2.59 -18.73
CA ARG A 290 15.97 -3.82 -19.37
C ARG A 290 17.33 -4.26 -18.79
N ALA A 291 17.60 -3.97 -17.52
CA ALA A 291 18.85 -4.39 -16.90
C ALA A 291 18.89 -5.93 -16.76
N ARG A 292 20.11 -6.50 -16.74
CA ARG A 292 20.28 -7.96 -16.60
C ARG A 292 19.80 -8.43 -15.22
N LYS A 293 19.44 -9.71 -15.11
CA LYS A 293 18.97 -10.38 -13.87
C LYS A 293 19.81 -10.01 -12.64
N GLU A 294 21.13 -10.10 -12.78
CA GLU A 294 22.10 -9.81 -11.71
C GLU A 294 22.08 -8.34 -11.29
N ASP A 295 22.02 -7.43 -12.26
CA ASP A 295 21.98 -5.99 -12.04
C ASP A 295 20.65 -5.59 -11.36
N MET A 296 19.53 -6.18 -11.79
CA MET A 296 18.22 -6.01 -11.16
C MET A 296 18.20 -6.53 -9.73
N ARG A 297 18.78 -7.71 -9.43
CA ARG A 297 18.84 -8.22 -8.05
C ARG A 297 19.68 -7.33 -7.13
N ARG A 298 20.74 -6.69 -7.66
CA ARG A 298 21.58 -5.78 -6.87
C ARG A 298 20.81 -4.54 -6.42
N LEU A 299 19.95 -3.99 -7.26
CA LEU A 299 19.22 -2.75 -6.98
C LEU A 299 17.83 -2.98 -6.37
N ARG A 300 17.22 -4.15 -6.61
CA ARG A 300 15.88 -4.46 -6.12
C ARG A 300 15.89 -4.79 -4.63
N ILE A 301 14.90 -4.24 -3.95
CA ILE A 301 14.51 -4.56 -2.58
C ILE A 301 13.03 -4.97 -2.64
N THR A 302 12.72 -6.16 -2.13
CA THR A 302 11.38 -6.73 -2.12
C THR A 302 10.80 -6.72 -0.71
N ILE A 303 9.50 -7.00 -0.57
CA ILE A 303 8.83 -7.13 0.74
C ILE A 303 9.64 -8.03 1.71
N PRO A 304 10.03 -9.28 1.38
CA PRO A 304 10.79 -10.12 2.30
C PRO A 304 12.17 -9.56 2.66
N ASP A 305 12.82 -8.84 1.73
CA ASP A 305 14.09 -8.19 2.02
C ASP A 305 13.88 -7.09 3.09
N ALA A 306 12.81 -6.31 2.98
CA ALA A 306 12.43 -5.32 4.00
C ALA A 306 12.06 -5.97 5.34
N LEU A 307 11.31 -7.07 5.34
CA LEU A 307 10.96 -7.78 6.58
C LEU A 307 12.21 -8.30 7.31
N LYS A 308 13.19 -8.83 6.55
CA LYS A 308 14.47 -9.29 7.09
C LYS A 308 15.25 -8.13 7.71
N LEU A 309 15.34 -7.00 7.01
CA LEU A 309 16.03 -5.81 7.51
C LEU A 309 15.34 -5.23 8.75
N ILE A 310 14.01 -5.24 8.82
CA ILE A 310 13.26 -4.85 10.02
C ILE A 310 13.59 -5.78 11.20
N GLU A 311 13.57 -7.09 10.99
CA GLU A 311 13.96 -8.07 12.02
C GLU A 311 15.38 -7.82 12.53
N GLU A 312 16.36 -7.66 11.63
CA GLU A 312 17.75 -7.40 11.98
C GLU A 312 17.92 -6.07 12.73
N GLN A 313 17.35 -4.99 12.22
CA GLN A 313 17.54 -3.63 12.76
C GLN A 313 16.73 -3.37 14.04
N THR A 314 15.67 -4.12 14.28
CA THR A 314 14.95 -4.11 15.56
C THR A 314 15.56 -5.06 16.59
N GLY A 315 16.67 -5.74 16.26
CA GLY A 315 17.31 -6.70 17.17
C GLY A 315 16.44 -7.94 17.44
N GLY A 316 15.64 -8.35 16.46
CA GLY A 316 14.72 -9.50 16.54
C GLY A 316 13.37 -9.21 17.19
N ARG A 317 13.10 -7.96 17.61
CA ARG A 317 11.80 -7.58 18.23
C ARG A 317 10.62 -7.72 17.27
N VAL A 318 10.83 -7.54 15.96
CA VAL A 318 9.81 -7.71 14.93
C VAL A 318 10.24 -8.82 13.97
N PRO A 319 10.09 -10.10 14.36
CA PRO A 319 10.61 -11.22 13.59
C PRO A 319 9.82 -11.43 12.30
N ARG A 320 10.45 -11.95 11.23
CA ARG A 320 9.77 -12.17 9.93
C ARG A 320 8.51 -13.03 10.04
N LYS A 321 8.48 -13.97 10.99
CA LYS A 321 7.33 -14.86 11.25
C LYS A 321 6.10 -14.13 11.81
N SER A 322 6.20 -12.88 12.28
CA SER A 322 5.07 -12.12 12.81
C SER A 322 4.24 -11.41 11.73
N TRP A 323 4.68 -11.49 10.47
CA TRP A 323 4.03 -10.84 9.35
C TRP A 323 3.03 -11.78 8.67
N ARG A 324 1.93 -11.20 8.18
CA ARG A 324 0.89 -11.89 7.41
C ARG A 324 0.60 -11.14 6.13
N PRO A 325 0.16 -11.82 5.06
CA PRO A 325 -0.23 -11.13 3.84
C PRO A 325 -1.41 -10.19 4.09
N VAL A 326 -1.52 -9.12 3.31
CA VAL A 326 -2.59 -8.11 3.48
C VAL A 326 -4.02 -8.66 3.29
N ASN A 327 -4.17 -9.86 2.72
CA ASN A 327 -5.46 -10.56 2.61
C ASN A 327 -5.82 -11.42 3.85
N TRP A 328 -4.99 -11.42 4.89
CA TRP A 328 -5.29 -12.10 6.15
C TRP A 328 -6.62 -11.68 6.83
N PRO A 329 -7.15 -10.44 6.70
CA PRO A 329 -8.40 -10.05 7.36
C PRO A 329 -9.67 -10.64 6.74
N VAL A 330 -9.61 -11.31 5.58
CA VAL A 330 -10.78 -11.92 4.92
C VAL A 330 -11.61 -12.82 5.84
N PRO A 331 -11.02 -13.79 6.59
CA PRO A 331 -11.76 -14.56 7.59
C PRO A 331 -12.52 -13.69 8.60
N VAL A 332 -11.93 -12.57 9.04
CA VAL A 332 -12.60 -11.63 9.95
C VAL A 332 -13.82 -11.02 9.27
N ALA A 333 -13.67 -10.49 8.06
CA ALA A 333 -14.80 -9.93 7.31
C ALA A 333 -15.92 -10.97 7.13
N LYS A 334 -15.58 -12.20 6.74
CA LYS A 334 -16.53 -13.29 6.47
C LYS A 334 -17.20 -13.83 7.73
N GLY A 335 -16.46 -14.07 8.80
CA GLY A 335 -17.02 -14.49 10.08
C GLY A 335 -17.94 -13.42 10.66
N MET A 336 -17.55 -12.14 10.59
CA MET A 336 -18.38 -11.03 11.06
C MET A 336 -19.63 -10.81 10.20
N GLU A 337 -19.58 -11.14 8.91
CA GLU A 337 -20.74 -11.10 8.01
C GLU A 337 -21.84 -12.03 8.51
N VAL A 338 -21.50 -13.26 8.87
CA VAL A 338 -22.43 -14.25 9.46
C VAL A 338 -22.92 -13.80 10.83
N LEU A 339 -22.01 -13.36 11.72
CA LEU A 339 -22.36 -13.01 13.10
C LEU A 339 -23.23 -11.75 13.22
N LYS A 340 -23.05 -10.77 12.32
CA LYS A 340 -23.73 -9.47 12.39
C LYS A 340 -24.75 -9.23 11.27
N GLY A 341 -24.90 -10.17 10.34
CA GLY A 341 -25.86 -10.08 9.24
C GLY A 341 -25.63 -8.88 8.32
N ARG A 342 -24.38 -8.43 8.14
CA ARG A 342 -24.02 -7.33 7.24
C ARG A 342 -22.65 -7.54 6.61
N MET A 343 -22.48 -7.08 5.38
CA MET A 343 -21.19 -7.14 4.68
C MET A 343 -20.12 -6.29 5.37
N TYR A 344 -18.87 -6.72 5.24
CA TYR A 344 -17.65 -6.02 5.62
C TYR A 344 -16.70 -5.98 4.43
N PRO A 345 -15.73 -5.05 4.39
CA PRO A 345 -14.81 -4.98 3.27
C PRO A 345 -13.92 -6.23 3.20
N GLU A 346 -13.93 -6.89 2.05
CA GLU A 346 -13.17 -8.10 1.76
C GLU A 346 -11.82 -7.73 1.15
N PHE A 347 -10.77 -7.82 1.95
CA PHE A 347 -9.39 -7.66 1.51
C PHE A 347 -8.93 -8.90 0.72
N THR A 348 -9.35 -9.05 -0.54
CA THR A 348 -9.13 -10.28 -1.34
C THR A 348 -8.05 -10.16 -2.41
N MET A 349 -7.18 -9.16 -2.33
CA MET A 349 -5.99 -9.05 -3.17
C MET A 349 -5.03 -10.24 -3.01
N HIS A 350 -4.15 -10.42 -4.00
CA HIS A 350 -3.16 -11.49 -4.00
C HIS A 350 -2.25 -11.43 -2.76
N PRO A 351 -1.91 -12.56 -2.10
CA PRO A 351 -1.18 -12.55 -0.83
C PRO A 351 0.23 -11.96 -0.93
N MET A 352 0.83 -11.96 -2.12
CA MET A 352 2.13 -11.31 -2.36
C MET A 352 2.03 -9.80 -2.61
N CYS A 353 0.85 -9.20 -2.48
CA CYS A 353 0.69 -7.76 -2.68
C CYS A 353 1.35 -6.94 -1.56
N GLY A 354 1.45 -7.49 -0.36
CA GLY A 354 1.96 -6.80 0.81
C GLY A 354 2.03 -7.72 2.01
N ALA A 355 2.77 -7.30 3.03
CA ALA A 355 2.81 -7.95 4.33
C ALA A 355 2.56 -6.90 5.42
N ALA A 356 1.80 -7.28 6.44
CA ALA A 356 1.49 -6.43 7.57
C ALA A 356 1.65 -7.18 8.90
N THR A 357 1.95 -6.42 9.95
CA THR A 357 1.92 -6.87 11.35
C THR A 357 1.50 -5.68 12.23
N PHE A 358 1.03 -5.96 13.44
CA PHE A 358 0.71 -4.94 14.43
C PHE A 358 1.73 -5.00 15.56
N LEU A 359 2.19 -3.84 16.01
CA LEU A 359 3.01 -3.73 17.21
C LEU A 359 2.12 -3.30 18.37
N VAL A 360 2.14 -4.08 19.45
CA VAL A 360 1.50 -3.77 20.72
C VAL A 360 2.54 -3.05 21.58
N LEU A 361 2.22 -1.83 22.00
CA LEU A 361 3.08 -1.03 22.88
C LEU A 361 2.78 -1.36 24.34
N GLU A 362 3.83 -1.54 25.11
CA GLU A 362 3.78 -1.81 26.55
C GLU A 362 3.92 -0.50 27.35
N GLU A 363 3.51 -0.51 28.62
CA GLU A 363 3.57 0.68 29.49
C GLU A 363 5.01 1.20 29.73
N ASP A 364 6.01 0.32 29.61
CA ASP A 364 7.42 0.67 29.75
C ASP A 364 8.04 1.26 28.46
N GLY A 365 7.23 1.45 27.42
CA GLY A 365 7.64 1.96 26.12
C GLY A 365 8.29 0.91 25.21
N SER A 366 8.38 -0.35 25.64
CA SER A 366 8.75 -1.46 24.76
C SER A 366 7.59 -1.86 23.86
N TYR A 367 7.85 -2.73 22.89
CA TYR A 367 6.84 -3.23 21.97
C TYR A 367 7.10 -4.66 21.55
N LYS A 368 6.02 -5.38 21.24
CA LYS A 368 6.04 -6.74 20.69
C LYS A 368 5.02 -6.86 19.57
N PRO A 369 5.22 -7.74 18.59
CA PRO A 369 4.21 -7.97 17.57
C PRO A 369 2.99 -8.65 18.18
N ILE A 370 1.82 -8.41 17.60
CA ILE A 370 0.54 -8.98 18.04
C ILE A 370 0.55 -10.52 18.11
N THR A 371 1.40 -11.16 17.32
CA THR A 371 1.55 -12.63 17.28
C THR A 371 2.14 -13.22 18.57
N GLU A 372 2.67 -12.40 19.49
CA GLU A 372 3.09 -12.86 20.82
C GLU A 372 1.92 -12.91 21.82
N TYR A 373 0.77 -12.31 21.49
CA TYR A 373 -0.43 -12.27 22.35
C TYR A 373 -1.57 -13.12 21.79
N VAL A 374 -1.66 -13.23 20.46
CA VAL A 374 -2.75 -13.94 19.77
C VAL A 374 -2.16 -14.83 18.70
N ASP A 375 -2.59 -16.09 18.68
CA ASP A 375 -2.38 -16.95 17.50
C ASP A 375 -3.31 -16.47 16.38
N VAL A 376 -2.76 -15.62 15.51
CA VAL A 376 -3.49 -15.01 14.39
C VAL A 376 -3.98 -16.08 13.41
N ASP A 377 -3.27 -17.20 13.28
CA ASP A 377 -3.60 -18.25 12.33
C ASP A 377 -4.78 -19.09 12.85
N GLU A 378 -4.74 -19.50 14.13
CA GLU A 378 -5.85 -20.18 14.79
C GLU A 378 -7.11 -19.29 14.88
N PHE A 379 -6.91 -17.98 15.14
CA PHE A 379 -8.01 -17.01 15.14
C PHE A 379 -8.69 -16.91 13.77
N ALA A 380 -7.89 -16.86 12.69
CA ALA A 380 -8.40 -16.86 11.33
C ALA A 380 -9.16 -18.16 10.99
N ASP A 381 -8.64 -19.32 11.39
CA ASP A 381 -9.29 -20.61 11.15
C ASP A 381 -10.61 -20.75 11.95
N THR A 382 -10.68 -20.22 13.17
CA THR A 382 -11.91 -20.16 13.96
C THR A 382 -12.99 -19.36 13.23
N LEU A 383 -12.65 -18.20 12.68
CA LEU A 383 -13.58 -17.36 11.93
C LEU A 383 -14.03 -18.00 10.61
N TRP A 384 -13.14 -18.74 9.95
CA TRP A 384 -13.54 -19.59 8.82
C TRP A 384 -14.53 -20.68 9.25
N GLY A 385 -14.33 -21.28 10.42
CA GLY A 385 -15.28 -22.23 11.01
C GLY A 385 -16.68 -21.65 11.14
N ILE A 386 -16.79 -20.43 11.70
CA ILE A 386 -18.06 -19.70 11.83
C ILE A 386 -18.71 -19.41 10.47
N TYR A 387 -17.91 -19.08 9.46
CA TYR A 387 -18.43 -18.78 8.12
C TYR A 387 -19.00 -20.02 7.40
N TYR A 388 -18.44 -21.20 7.65
CA TYR A 388 -18.83 -22.45 6.98
C TYR A 388 -19.78 -23.35 7.78
N THR A 389 -20.09 -23.00 9.03
CA THR A 389 -21.22 -23.56 9.79
C THR A 389 -22.53 -22.93 9.36
#